data_AF-A0A0F9CRI3-F1
#
_entry.id   AF-A0A0F9CRI3-F1
#
_cell.length_a   1.000
_cell.length_b   1.000
_cell.length_c   1.000
_cell.angle_alpha   90.00
_cell.angle_beta   90.00
_cell.angle_gamma   90.00
#
_symmetry.space_group_name_H-M   'P 1'
#
loop_
_entity.id
_entity.type
_entity.pdbx_description
1 polymer ?
#
loop_
_entity_poly.entity_id
_entity_poly.type
_entity_poly.pdbx_seq_one_letter_code
_entity_poly.pdbx_strand_id
1 'polypeptide(L)'
;MSSNRQSGDVGEKEVVKLIPCPNCVKKLMLLPPNYPLYDVQCTGCSFRAQVKTNKSKPKKEIFGAGWDIVNKVLKSGFITPSLITNFKWTEKGKKRQEMRFYPFVPKKNLKKYKLPSTAKRANYWMFNYIGLDKLPYFTVYKK
;
A
#
# COMPACT_ATOMS: atom_id res chain seq x y z
N MET A 1 -7.63 -3.18 19.76
CA MET A 1 -7.50 -3.21 18.27
C MET A 1 -6.15 -3.82 17.90
N SER A 2 -6.05 -4.62 16.84
CA SER A 2 -4.76 -5.21 16.45
C SER A 2 -3.74 -4.12 16.09
N SER A 3 -2.53 -4.21 16.62
CA SER A 3 -1.41 -3.25 16.40
C SER A 3 -1.16 -2.91 14.91
N ASN A 4 -1.40 -3.88 14.01
CA ASN A 4 -1.24 -3.69 12.57
C ASN A 4 -2.27 -2.74 11.94
N ARG A 5 -3.52 -2.73 12.42
CA ARG A 5 -4.57 -1.84 11.91
C ARG A 5 -4.27 -0.39 12.29
N GLN A 6 -3.95 -0.17 13.56
CA GLN A 6 -3.51 1.16 14.04
C GLN A 6 -2.28 1.66 13.27
N SER A 7 -1.32 0.77 12.98
CA SER A 7 -0.15 1.13 12.17
C SER A 7 -0.50 1.49 10.72
N GLY A 8 -1.55 0.89 10.15
CA GLY A 8 -2.10 1.24 8.84
C GLY A 8 -2.72 2.63 8.86
N ASP A 9 -3.69 2.84 9.75
CA ASP A 9 -4.43 4.10 9.87
C ASP A 9 -3.49 5.30 10.14
N VAL A 10 -2.49 5.12 11.00
CA VAL A 10 -1.47 6.15 11.26
C VAL A 10 -0.62 6.41 10.02
N GLY A 11 -0.26 5.35 9.29
CA GLY A 11 0.54 5.46 8.08
C GLY A 11 -0.19 6.15 6.92
N GLU A 12 -1.49 5.91 6.77
CA GLU A 12 -2.35 6.60 5.80
C GLU A 12 -2.44 8.10 6.11
N LYS A 13 -2.66 8.45 7.38
CA LYS A 13 -2.64 9.85 7.85
C LYS A 13 -1.29 10.52 7.60
N GLU A 14 -0.18 9.81 7.85
CA GLU A 14 1.16 10.31 7.57
C GLU A 14 1.38 10.59 6.09
N VAL A 15 0.93 9.70 5.19
CA VAL A 15 1.01 9.92 3.74
C VAL A 15 0.28 11.19 3.35
N VAL A 16 -0.98 11.36 3.78
CA VAL A 16 -1.76 12.56 3.47
C VAL A 16 -1.11 13.84 3.99
N LYS A 17 -0.45 13.78 5.14
CA LYS A 17 0.22 14.93 5.76
C LYS A 17 1.55 15.29 5.10
N LEU A 18 2.33 14.30 4.66
CA LEU A 18 3.74 14.49 4.30
C LEU A 18 3.98 14.64 2.81
N ILE A 19 3.10 14.10 1.95
CA ILE A 19 3.30 14.16 0.50
C ILE A 19 2.13 14.83 -0.22
N PRO A 20 2.41 15.62 -1.26
CA PRO A 20 1.39 16.07 -2.20
C PRO A 20 0.97 14.91 -3.11
N CYS A 21 -0.10 15.12 -3.89
CA CYS A 21 -0.50 14.17 -4.93
C CYS A 21 0.64 13.98 -5.95
N PRO A 22 1.05 12.75 -6.26
CA PRO A 22 2.14 12.49 -7.21
C PRO A 22 1.76 12.80 -8.67
N ASN A 23 0.46 12.99 -8.96
CA ASN A 23 -0.01 13.30 -10.31
C ASN A 23 -0.15 14.82 -10.56
N CYS A 24 -0.71 15.59 -9.62
CA CYS A 24 -1.02 17.01 -9.84
C CYS A 24 -0.62 17.95 -8.69
N VAL A 25 0.15 17.45 -7.71
CA VAL A 25 0.71 18.23 -6.58
C VAL A 25 -0.33 18.77 -5.57
N LYS A 26 -1.63 18.69 -5.85
CA LYS A 26 -2.69 19.05 -4.90
C LYS A 26 -2.74 18.11 -3.69
N LYS A 27 -3.47 18.51 -2.65
CA LYS A 27 -3.60 17.75 -1.40
C LYS A 27 -4.22 16.36 -1.63
N LEU A 28 -3.77 15.38 -0.85
CA LEU A 28 -4.45 14.10 -0.71
C LEU A 28 -5.49 14.19 0.41
N MET A 29 -6.47 13.30 0.39
CA MET A 29 -7.45 13.08 1.45
C MET A 29 -7.60 11.58 1.70
N LEU A 30 -8.00 11.23 2.92
CA LEU A 30 -8.34 9.86 3.27
C LEU A 30 -9.71 9.49 2.68
N LEU A 31 -9.81 8.26 2.18
CA LEU A 31 -11.09 7.66 1.84
C LEU A 31 -11.74 7.04 3.10
N PRO A 32 -13.05 6.78 3.08
CA PRO A 32 -13.73 6.15 4.20
C PRO A 32 -13.11 4.78 4.55
N PRO A 33 -13.17 4.36 5.83
CA PRO A 33 -12.70 3.03 6.22
C PRO A 33 -13.37 1.92 5.39
N ASN A 34 -12.59 0.91 5.01
CA ASN A 34 -13.01 -0.20 4.15
C ASN A 34 -13.41 0.20 2.72
N TYR A 35 -13.06 1.40 2.25
CA TYR A 35 -13.19 1.72 0.84
C TYR A 35 -12.42 0.69 -0.01
N PRO A 36 -13.05 0.07 -1.01
CA PRO A 36 -12.38 -0.99 -1.78
C PRO A 36 -11.12 -0.46 -2.49
N LEU A 37 -9.99 -1.14 -2.29
CA LEU A 37 -8.72 -1.00 -3.04
C LEU A 37 -7.94 0.31 -2.92
N TYR A 38 -8.50 1.34 -2.30
CA TYR A 38 -7.87 2.65 -2.21
C TYR A 38 -8.02 3.21 -0.81
N ASP A 39 -6.97 3.82 -0.30
CA ASP A 39 -6.98 4.44 1.03
C ASP A 39 -6.94 5.97 0.93
N VAL A 40 -6.37 6.50 -0.16
CA VAL A 40 -6.24 7.94 -0.39
C VAL A 40 -6.74 8.35 -1.77
N GLN A 41 -7.25 9.58 -1.86
CA GLN A 41 -7.66 10.24 -3.09
C GLN A 41 -7.08 11.66 -3.15
N CYS A 42 -6.72 12.15 -4.34
CA CYS A 42 -6.39 13.55 -4.54
C CYS A 42 -7.65 14.41 -4.59
N THR A 43 -7.62 15.56 -3.93
CA THR A 43 -8.76 16.50 -3.89
C THR A 43 -8.98 17.25 -5.21
N GLY A 44 -8.09 17.12 -6.20
CA GLY A 44 -8.18 17.90 -7.43
C GLY A 44 -8.15 17.15 -8.76
N CYS A 45 -7.45 16.01 -8.87
CA CYS A 45 -7.43 15.22 -10.11
C CYS A 45 -8.02 13.81 -9.94
N SER A 46 -8.64 13.52 -8.80
CA SER A 46 -9.25 12.22 -8.49
C SER A 46 -8.29 11.03 -8.56
N PHE A 47 -6.97 11.27 -8.57
CA PHE A 47 -5.95 10.24 -8.42
C PHE A 47 -6.21 9.44 -7.14
N ARG A 48 -6.14 8.12 -7.20
CA ARG A 48 -6.33 7.22 -6.05
C ARG A 48 -5.17 6.25 -5.92
N ALA A 49 -4.82 5.93 -4.68
CA ALA A 49 -3.79 4.95 -4.37
C ALA A 49 -4.15 4.13 -3.13
N GLN A 50 -3.68 2.89 -3.11
CA GLN A 50 -3.56 2.09 -1.90
C GLN A 50 -2.29 2.52 -1.16
N VAL A 51 -2.34 2.60 0.16
CA VAL A 51 -1.21 2.82 1.06
C VAL A 51 -0.85 1.50 1.76
N LYS A 52 0.45 1.21 1.87
CA LYS A 52 0.97 0.12 2.71
C LYS A 52 2.14 0.60 3.55
N THR A 53 1.98 0.53 4.87
CA THR A 53 3.00 0.93 5.83
C THR A 53 3.77 -0.27 6.36
N ASN A 54 5.10 -0.22 6.28
CA ASN A 54 6.00 -1.29 6.69
C ASN A 54 7.06 -0.78 7.67
N LYS A 55 7.24 -1.48 8.78
CA LYS A 55 8.29 -1.22 9.78
C LYS A 55 9.61 -1.89 9.40
N SER A 56 10.05 -1.71 8.16
CA SER A 56 11.29 -2.27 7.63
C SER A 56 11.90 -1.33 6.60
N LYS A 57 13.16 -1.61 6.23
CA LYS A 57 13.72 -1.07 4.97
C LYS A 57 12.86 -1.51 3.78
N PRO A 58 12.93 -0.78 2.65
CA PRO A 58 12.34 -1.23 1.40
C PRO A 58 12.76 -2.67 1.07
N LYS A 59 11.80 -3.50 0.67
CA LYS A 59 12.01 -4.93 0.43
C LYS A 59 11.21 -5.41 -0.77
N LYS A 60 11.66 -6.52 -1.36
CA LYS A 60 11.06 -7.13 -2.55
C LYS A 60 9.61 -7.56 -2.39
N GLU A 61 9.19 -7.91 -1.17
CA GLU A 61 7.87 -8.47 -0.89
C GLU A 61 7.23 -7.81 0.34
N ILE A 62 5.99 -7.35 0.18
CA ILE A 62 5.20 -6.77 1.27
C ILE A 62 3.78 -7.36 1.26
N PHE A 63 3.12 -7.32 2.43
CA PHE A 63 1.77 -7.83 2.55
C PHE A 63 0.75 -6.96 1.78
N GLY A 64 -0.16 -7.62 1.08
CA GLY A 64 -1.30 -7.00 0.42
C GLY A 64 -2.55 -7.03 1.28
N ALA A 65 -3.66 -7.48 0.70
CA ALA A 65 -4.97 -7.57 1.34
C ALA A 65 -5.66 -8.91 0.98
N GLY A 66 -6.97 -9.00 1.23
CA GLY A 66 -7.76 -10.15 0.77
C GLY A 66 -7.76 -10.26 -0.75
N TRP A 67 -7.63 -11.48 -1.26
CA TRP A 67 -7.57 -11.75 -2.70
C TRP A 67 -8.88 -11.45 -3.41
N ASP A 68 -10.02 -11.69 -2.76
CA ASP A 68 -11.33 -11.71 -3.43
C ASP A 68 -11.71 -10.36 -4.04
N ILE A 69 -11.43 -9.27 -3.33
CA ILE A 69 -11.75 -7.92 -3.81
C ILE A 69 -10.88 -7.57 -5.03
N VAL A 70 -9.56 -7.77 -4.92
CA VAL A 70 -8.62 -7.51 -6.03
C VAL A 70 -8.94 -8.40 -7.23
N ASN A 71 -9.25 -9.67 -7.01
CA ASN A 71 -9.58 -10.61 -8.06
C ASN A 71 -10.85 -10.21 -8.82
N LYS A 72 -11.89 -9.73 -8.12
CA LYS A 72 -13.11 -9.21 -8.77
C LYS A 72 -12.78 -8.01 -9.65
N VAL A 73 -12.02 -7.04 -9.14
CA VAL A 73 -11.63 -5.83 -9.89
C VAL A 73 -10.81 -6.17 -11.13
N LEU A 74 -9.81 -7.07 -10.99
CA LEU A 74 -9.01 -7.53 -12.13
C LEU A 74 -9.84 -8.30 -13.17
N LYS A 75 -10.85 -9.07 -12.74
CA LYS A 75 -11.77 -9.78 -13.65
C LYS A 75 -12.72 -8.83 -14.38
N SER A 76 -13.05 -7.68 -13.77
CA SER A 76 -13.84 -6.62 -14.38
C SER A 76 -13.05 -5.75 -15.37
N GLY A 77 -11.81 -6.13 -15.72
CA GLY A 77 -10.98 -5.42 -16.70
C GLY A 77 -10.21 -4.23 -16.14
N PHE A 78 -10.33 -3.93 -14.84
CA PHE A 78 -9.54 -2.89 -14.21
C PHE A 78 -8.12 -3.36 -13.90
N ILE A 79 -7.19 -2.41 -13.90
CA ILE A 79 -5.80 -2.65 -13.48
C ILE A 79 -5.68 -2.68 -11.95
N THR A 80 -4.57 -3.23 -11.46
CA THR A 80 -4.21 -3.12 -10.04
C THR A 80 -4.13 -1.64 -9.65
N PRO A 81 -4.67 -1.24 -8.47
CA PRO A 81 -4.55 0.13 -8.00
C PRO A 81 -3.09 0.56 -7.88
N SER A 82 -2.84 1.85 -8.09
CA SER A 82 -1.54 2.44 -7.80
C SER A 82 -1.20 2.29 -6.30
N LEU A 83 0.09 2.17 -5.98
CA LEU A 83 0.53 1.81 -4.63
C LEU A 83 1.49 2.86 -4.08
N ILE A 84 1.22 3.33 -2.87
CA ILE A 84 2.15 4.12 -2.06
C ILE A 84 2.62 3.25 -0.91
N THR A 85 3.92 3.01 -0.81
CA THR A 85 4.50 2.29 0.32
C THR A 85 5.18 3.27 1.27
N ASN A 86 4.89 3.18 2.57
CA ASN A 86 5.51 3.97 3.63
C ASN A 86 6.45 3.07 4.45
N PHE A 87 7.75 3.10 4.15
CA PHE A 87 8.77 2.33 4.87
C PHE A 87 9.34 3.14 6.03
N LYS A 88 9.40 2.55 7.22
CA LYS A 88 9.94 3.16 8.43
C LYS A 88 10.88 2.18 9.12
N TRP A 89 12.11 2.58 9.41
CA TRP A 89 13.07 1.74 10.10
C TRP A 89 14.00 2.58 10.99
N THR A 90 14.73 1.91 11.89
CA THR A 90 15.80 2.53 12.67
C THR A 90 17.14 2.02 12.14
N GLU A 91 18.08 2.92 11.93
CA GLU A 91 19.43 2.60 11.46
C GLU A 91 20.45 3.41 12.26
N LYS A 92 21.34 2.72 12.98
CA LYS A 92 22.35 3.34 13.85
C LYS A 92 21.75 4.40 14.80
N GLY A 93 20.63 4.05 15.45
CA GLY A 93 19.90 4.94 16.37
C GLY A 93 19.07 6.06 15.69
N LYS A 94 19.17 6.24 14.38
CA LYS A 94 18.43 7.27 13.63
C LYS A 94 17.15 6.69 13.04
N LYS A 95 16.02 7.38 13.22
CA LYS A 95 14.75 7.03 12.56
C LYS A 95 14.83 7.43 11.09
N ARG A 96 14.55 6.47 10.21
CA ARG A 96 14.50 6.63 8.77
C ARG A 96 13.10 6.40 8.25
N GLN A 97 12.75 7.10 7.18
CA GLN A 97 11.49 6.90 6.49
C GLN A 97 11.66 7.15 5.00
N GLU A 98 11.06 6.29 4.19
CA GLU A 98 11.03 6.42 2.74
C GLU A 98 9.64 6.06 2.23
N MET A 99 9.02 6.99 1.51
CA MET A 99 7.76 6.71 0.82
C MET A 99 8.02 6.57 -0.67
N ARG A 100 7.55 5.47 -1.25
CA ARG A 100 7.65 5.18 -2.68
C ARG A 100 6.27 5.13 -3.29
N PHE A 101 6.12 5.72 -4.47
CA PHE A 101 4.92 5.66 -5.29
C PHE A 101 5.19 4.76 -6.51
N TYR A 102 4.42 3.68 -6.62
CA TYR A 102 4.41 2.77 -7.76
C TYR A 102 3.17 3.11 -8.61
N PRO A 103 3.35 3.80 -9.75
CA PRO A 103 2.23 4.19 -10.61
C PRO A 103 1.52 2.98 -11.21
N PHE A 104 2.27 1.90 -11.43
CA PHE A 104 1.76 0.69 -12.05
C PHE A 104 2.31 -0.56 -11.35
N VAL A 105 1.41 -1.40 -10.85
CA VAL A 105 1.74 -2.69 -10.24
C VAL A 105 1.10 -3.81 -11.08
N PRO A 106 1.86 -4.51 -11.93
CA PRO A 106 1.30 -5.56 -12.78
C PRO A 106 0.68 -6.71 -11.95
N LYS A 107 -0.32 -7.40 -12.52
CA LYS A 107 -0.93 -8.58 -11.89
C LYS A 107 0.09 -9.69 -11.56
N LYS A 108 1.14 -9.85 -12.38
CA LYS A 108 2.24 -10.80 -12.11
C LYS A 108 3.01 -10.50 -10.83
N ASN A 109 2.91 -9.28 -10.30
CA ASN A 109 3.50 -8.84 -9.06
C ASN A 109 2.56 -9.07 -7.84
N LEU A 110 1.45 -9.78 -8.03
CA LEU A 110 0.54 -10.19 -6.97
C LEU A 110 0.65 -11.69 -6.72
N LYS A 111 1.25 -12.07 -5.59
CA LYS A 111 1.39 -13.48 -5.19
C LYS A 111 0.23 -13.88 -4.30
N LYS A 112 -0.73 -14.63 -4.85
CA LYS A 112 -1.84 -15.22 -4.11
C LYS A 112 -1.34 -16.30 -3.15
N TYR A 113 -1.85 -16.32 -1.92
CA TYR A 113 -1.58 -17.38 -0.95
C TYR A 113 -2.78 -17.59 -0.02
N LYS A 114 -2.85 -18.76 0.63
CA LYS A 114 -3.89 -19.11 1.58
C LYS A 114 -3.34 -19.00 2.99
N LEU A 115 -4.11 -18.43 3.92
CA LEU A 115 -3.76 -18.47 5.34
C LEU A 115 -3.85 -19.91 5.88
N PRO A 116 -2.97 -20.30 6.81
CA PRO A 116 -3.00 -21.61 7.43
C PRO A 116 -4.30 -21.82 8.22
N SER A 117 -4.66 -23.08 8.48
CA SER A 117 -5.84 -23.45 9.26
C SER A 117 -5.82 -22.91 10.70
N THR A 118 -4.65 -22.61 11.23
CA THR A 118 -4.43 -22.07 12.58
C THR A 118 -4.58 -20.54 12.66
N ALA A 119 -4.71 -19.85 11.53
CA ALA A 119 -4.85 -18.39 11.53
C ALA A 119 -6.23 -17.95 12.03
N LYS A 120 -6.33 -16.74 12.60
CA LYS A 120 -7.61 -16.13 13.01
C LYS A 120 -8.66 -16.09 11.89
N ARG A 121 -8.20 -15.93 10.64
CA ARG A 121 -9.02 -16.09 9.42
C ARG A 121 -8.53 -17.32 8.67
N ALA A 122 -8.72 -18.48 9.29
CA ALA A 122 -8.29 -19.76 8.75
C ALA A 122 -8.73 -19.91 7.28
N ASN A 123 -7.84 -20.44 6.44
CA ASN A 123 -8.14 -20.72 5.03
C ASN A 123 -8.50 -19.51 4.14
N TYR A 124 -8.39 -18.27 4.64
CA TYR A 124 -8.71 -17.08 3.86
C TYR A 124 -7.65 -16.77 2.80
N TRP A 125 -8.09 -16.39 1.60
CA TRP A 125 -7.19 -16.05 0.50
C TRP A 125 -6.69 -14.60 0.60
N MET A 126 -5.38 -14.45 0.55
CA MET A 126 -4.69 -13.17 0.57
C MET A 126 -3.72 -13.06 -0.61
N PHE A 127 -3.10 -11.89 -0.76
CA PHE A 127 -1.97 -11.73 -1.66
C PHE A 127 -0.87 -10.88 -1.06
N ASN A 128 0.34 -11.06 -1.57
CA ASN A 128 1.48 -10.18 -1.34
C ASN A 128 1.82 -9.44 -2.63
N TYR A 129 2.34 -8.23 -2.48
CA TYR A 129 3.04 -7.55 -3.55
C TYR A 129 4.47 -8.10 -3.61
N ILE A 130 4.91 -8.57 -4.77
CA ILE A 130 6.24 -9.16 -4.98
C ILE A 130 7.02 -8.43 -6.08
N GLY A 131 8.36 -8.49 -6.03
CA GLY A 131 9.23 -7.85 -7.00
C GLY A 131 9.20 -6.31 -6.96
N LEU A 132 8.84 -5.73 -5.81
CA LEU A 132 8.79 -4.27 -5.63
C LEU A 132 10.18 -3.61 -5.75
N ASP A 133 11.25 -4.37 -5.55
CA ASP A 133 12.63 -3.95 -5.76
C ASP A 133 12.98 -3.71 -7.24
N LYS A 134 12.23 -4.33 -8.17
CA LYS A 134 12.45 -4.24 -9.62
C LYS A 134 11.43 -3.37 -10.35
N LEU A 135 10.30 -3.09 -9.72
CA LEU A 135 9.27 -2.25 -10.33
C LEU A 135 9.70 -0.77 -10.34
N PRO A 136 9.35 -0.01 -11.38
CA PRO A 136 9.60 1.44 -11.39
C PRO A 136 8.78 2.12 -10.30
N TYR A 137 9.43 3.03 -9.57
CA TYR A 137 8.80 3.84 -8.53
C TYR A 137 9.40 5.23 -8.48
N PHE A 138 8.63 6.16 -7.91
CA PHE A 138 9.10 7.48 -7.53
C PHE A 138 9.30 7.53 -6.02
N THR A 139 10.43 8.04 -5.56
CA THR A 139 10.59 8.39 -4.14
C THR A 139 9.89 9.72 -3.92
N VAL A 140 8.78 9.70 -3.17
CA VAL A 140 7.94 10.89 -2.92
C VAL A 140 8.22 11.53 -1.56
N TYR A 141 8.93 10.84 -0.67
CA TYR A 141 9.39 11.36 0.61
C TYR A 141 10.58 10.55 1.13
N LYS A 142 11.57 11.22 1.74
CA LYS A 142 12.72 10.56 2.37
C LYS A 142 13.28 11.38 3.54
N LYS A 143 13.62 10.71 4.65
CA LYS A 143 14.41 11.25 5.77
C LYS A 143 15.29 10.17 6.41
#